data_AF-A0A842AW35-F1
#
_entry.id   AF-A0A842AW35-F1
#
_cell.length_a   1.000
_cell.length_b   1.000
_cell.length_c   1.000
_cell.angle_alpha   90.00
_cell.angle_beta   90.00
_cell.angle_gamma   90.00
#
_symmetry.space_group_name_H-M   'P 1'
#
loop_
_entity.id
_entity.type
_entity.pdbx_description
1 polymer ?
#
loop_
_entity_poly.entity_id
_entity_poly.type
_entity_poly.pdbx_seq_one_letter_code
_entity_poly.pdbx_strand_id
1 'polypeptide(L)'
;MINQRVQDMQEVRAYGYFPSDSTEDKRARKAFDKGKTVYLNVEDSRLVDEQGKYIAHLYSSSKVNPASNMTAQEERYVDMAVQNNLKSKGTAFILSLLFGALGIAHFYTGNVIYGVVILIGSIIGVLFLGAFFIPICIVLTIVDCFVSMGEVTTYNRKQRLIAIQQIQLQRIMNNKAE
;
A
#
# COMPACT_ATOMS: atom_id res chain seq x y z
N MET A 1 8.38 -6.38 10.88
CA MET A 1 9.44 -5.36 10.80
C MET A 1 10.68 -5.89 10.10
N ILE A 2 10.68 -5.77 8.77
CA ILE A 2 11.87 -6.02 7.94
C ILE A 2 12.70 -4.74 7.95
N ASN A 3 13.78 -4.72 8.71
CA ASN A 3 14.73 -3.61 8.76
C ASN A 3 15.90 -3.92 7.82
N GLN A 4 16.05 -3.13 6.76
CA GLN A 4 17.13 -3.29 5.79
C GLN A 4 18.23 -2.29 6.07
N ARG A 5 19.45 -2.76 6.34
CA ARG A 5 20.61 -1.87 6.53
C ARG A 5 20.89 -1.14 5.21
N VAL A 6 21.06 0.17 5.28
CA VAL A 6 21.39 1.04 4.14
C VAL A 6 22.69 1.77 4.41
N GLN A 7 23.55 1.90 3.40
CA GLN A 7 24.87 2.53 3.53
C GLN A 7 24.83 4.04 3.31
N ASP A 8 23.96 4.51 2.42
CA ASP A 8 23.82 5.92 2.10
C ASP A 8 22.43 6.30 1.59
N MET A 9 22.24 7.59 1.32
CA MET A 9 21.00 8.11 0.74
C MET A 9 20.76 7.71 -0.71
N GLN A 10 21.78 7.34 -1.47
CA GLN A 10 21.59 6.83 -2.83
C GLN A 10 20.94 5.45 -2.80
N GLU A 11 21.36 4.59 -1.87
CA GLU A 11 20.77 3.28 -1.65
C GLU A 11 19.30 3.40 -1.20
N VAL A 12 19.00 4.30 -0.26
CA VAL A 12 17.61 4.59 0.16
C VAL A 12 16.74 5.00 -1.04
N ARG A 13 17.28 5.86 -1.92
CA ARG A 13 16.58 6.29 -3.15
C ARG A 13 16.48 5.18 -4.19
N ALA A 14 17.45 4.27 -4.26
CA ALA A 14 17.40 3.08 -5.11
C ALA A 14 16.30 2.11 -4.68
N TYR A 15 15.97 2.05 -3.38
CA TYR A 15 14.77 1.37 -2.87
C TYR A 15 13.46 2.15 -3.14
N GLY A 16 13.53 3.31 -3.81
CA GLY A 16 12.37 4.12 -4.15
C GLY A 16 11.84 4.98 -3.01
N TYR A 17 12.62 5.15 -1.94
CA TYR A 17 12.24 5.99 -0.81
C TYR A 17 12.92 7.35 -0.85
N PHE A 18 12.15 8.39 -0.56
CA PHE A 18 12.58 9.78 -0.61
C PHE A 18 12.19 10.48 0.68
N PRO A 19 13.02 11.37 1.23
CA PRO A 19 12.66 12.12 2.44
C PRO A 19 11.43 12.99 2.22
N SER A 20 10.47 12.97 3.15
CA SER A 20 9.21 13.73 3.04
C SER A 20 9.41 15.22 2.81
N ASP A 21 10.51 15.76 3.32
CA ASP A 21 10.89 17.15 3.11
C ASP A 21 12.42 17.34 3.20
N SER A 22 12.88 18.58 2.97
CA SER A 22 14.30 18.92 3.01
C SER A 22 14.96 18.83 4.39
N THR A 23 14.18 18.94 5.47
CA THR A 23 14.66 18.77 6.86
C THR A 23 14.96 17.31 7.12
N GLU A 24 14.07 16.43 6.66
CA GLU A 24 14.20 14.98 6.75
C GLU A 24 15.39 14.48 5.90
N ASP A 25 15.62 15.03 4.70
CA ASP A 25 16.83 14.71 3.89
C ASP A 25 18.12 15.12 4.60
N LYS A 26 18.14 16.32 5.22
CA LYS A 26 19.30 16.79 6.01
C LYS A 26 19.55 15.92 7.23
N ARG A 27 18.50 15.48 7.94
CA ARG A 27 18.61 14.58 9.09
C ARG A 27 19.18 13.22 8.69
N ALA A 28 18.66 12.65 7.61
CA ALA A 28 19.13 11.39 7.07
C ALA A 28 20.60 11.47 6.66
N ARG A 29 20.99 12.46 5.82
CA ARG A 29 22.38 12.68 5.41
C ARG A 29 23.32 12.85 6.60
N LYS A 30 22.95 13.68 7.59
CA LYS A 30 23.75 13.88 8.80
C LYS A 30 23.93 12.60 9.61
N ALA A 31 22.98 11.65 9.56
CA ALA A 31 23.15 10.35 10.20
C ALA A 31 24.19 9.50 9.47
N PHE A 32 24.15 9.45 8.13
CA PHE A 32 25.13 8.76 7.30
C PHE A 32 26.54 9.38 7.42
N ASP A 33 26.66 10.71 7.38
CA ASP A 33 27.93 11.44 7.49
C ASP A 33 28.62 11.19 8.84
N LYS A 34 27.85 10.88 9.87
CA LYS A 34 28.36 10.50 11.21
C LYS A 34 28.80 9.04 11.29
N GLY A 35 28.73 8.29 10.20
CA GLY A 35 29.03 6.86 10.16
C GLY A 35 28.06 6.01 11.00
N LYS A 36 26.86 6.52 11.30
CA LYS A 36 25.86 5.73 12.01
C LYS A 36 25.31 4.64 11.10
N THR A 37 25.13 3.43 11.64
CA THR A 37 24.37 2.41 10.93
C THR A 37 22.90 2.81 10.91
N VAL A 38 22.34 2.89 9.70
CA VAL A 38 20.95 3.26 9.45
C VAL A 38 20.22 2.07 8.84
N TYR A 39 18.98 1.87 9.30
CA TYR A 39 18.07 0.86 8.76
C TYR A 39 16.85 1.53 8.15
N LEU A 40 16.45 1.06 6.98
CA LEU A 40 15.19 1.35 6.36
C LEU A 40 14.13 0.38 6.89
N ASN A 41 13.16 0.91 7.61
CA ASN A 41 11.92 0.21 7.93
C ASN A 41 10.96 0.40 6.74
N VAL A 42 10.80 -0.69 5.97
CA VAL A 42 10.02 -0.74 4.74
C VAL A 42 8.51 -0.62 5.02
N GLU A 43 8.05 -1.20 6.14
CA GLU A 43 6.64 -1.19 6.55
C GLU A 43 6.18 0.24 6.87
N ASP A 44 6.98 0.97 7.63
CA ASP A 44 6.63 2.33 8.10
C ASP A 44 7.17 3.45 7.22
N SER A 45 7.97 3.12 6.19
CA SER A 45 8.68 4.10 5.35
C SER A 45 9.53 5.07 6.18
N ARG A 46 10.36 4.55 7.09
CA ARG A 46 11.17 5.37 8.00
C ARG A 46 12.62 4.90 8.04
N LEU A 47 13.53 5.84 8.23
CA LEU A 47 14.91 5.54 8.62
C LEU A 47 14.99 5.50 10.15
N VAL A 48 15.60 4.44 10.67
CA VAL A 48 15.85 4.25 12.10
C VAL A 48 17.32 3.89 12.33
N ASP A 49 17.84 4.15 13.52
CA ASP A 49 19.18 3.69 13.91
C ASP A 49 19.16 2.24 14.45
N GLU A 50 20.33 1.74 14.88
CA GLU A 50 20.48 0.40 15.50
C GLU A 50 19.58 0.17 16.71
N GLN A 51 19.19 1.23 17.42
CA GLN A 51 18.33 1.17 18.59
C GLN A 51 16.84 1.27 18.22
N GLY A 52 16.53 1.32 16.92
CA GLY A 52 15.19 1.56 16.42
C GLY A 52 14.72 3.01 16.58
N LYS A 53 15.62 3.94 16.93
CA LYS A 53 15.26 5.35 17.09
C LYS A 53 15.03 5.98 15.73
N TYR A 54 13.93 6.69 15.62
CA TYR A 54 13.57 7.45 14.42
C TYR A 54 14.65 8.47 14.03
N ILE A 55 15.02 8.45 12.74
CA ILE A 55 15.93 9.41 12.11
C ILE A 55 15.16 10.30 11.15
N ALA A 56 14.46 9.68 10.19
CA ALA A 56 13.74 10.41 9.17
C ALA A 56 12.50 9.69 8.64
N HIS A 57 11.50 10.48 8.22
CA HIS A 57 10.32 10.00 7.52
C HIS A 57 10.57 10.00 6.02
N LEU A 58 10.25 8.89 5.38
CA LEU A 58 10.36 8.73 3.95
C LEU A 58 8.95 8.62 3.36
N TYR A 59 8.78 9.10 2.13
CA TYR A 59 7.70 8.67 1.28
C TYR A 59 8.26 7.67 0.28
N SER A 60 7.54 6.58 0.07
CA SER A 60 7.78 5.75 -1.11
C SER A 60 7.37 6.58 -2.33
N SER A 61 8.33 6.95 -3.17
CA SER A 61 8.00 7.57 -4.44
C SER A 61 7.32 6.51 -5.28
N SER A 62 6.00 6.66 -5.37
CA SER A 62 5.14 5.98 -6.32
C SER A 62 5.67 5.98 -7.77
N LYS A 63 6.67 6.82 -8.11
CA LYS A 63 7.25 6.93 -9.45
C LYS A 63 8.54 6.15 -9.66
N VAL A 64 9.22 5.66 -8.62
CA VAL A 64 10.29 4.67 -8.83
C VAL A 64 9.58 3.34 -9.03
N ASN A 65 9.45 2.92 -10.29
CA ASN A 65 8.90 1.61 -10.62
C ASN A 65 9.91 0.58 -10.09
N PRO A 66 9.61 -0.21 -9.05
CA PRO A 66 10.57 -1.19 -8.55
C PRO A 66 10.87 -2.29 -9.59
N ALA A 67 10.10 -2.32 -10.69
CA ALA A 67 10.40 -3.10 -11.88
C ALA A 67 11.52 -2.51 -12.78
N SER A 68 12.05 -1.31 -12.51
CA SER A 68 13.05 -0.68 -13.40
C SER A 68 14.37 -1.46 -13.45
N ASN A 69 14.66 -2.28 -12.44
CA ASN A 69 15.85 -3.14 -12.36
C ASN A 69 15.49 -4.64 -12.45
N MET A 70 14.27 -4.96 -12.86
CA MET A 70 13.83 -6.34 -13.07
C MET A 70 14.12 -6.77 -14.50
N THR A 71 14.58 -8.01 -14.65
CA THR A 71 14.69 -8.65 -15.95
C THR A 71 13.30 -8.97 -16.51
N ALA A 72 13.16 -9.10 -17.82
CA ALA A 72 11.89 -9.46 -18.46
C ALA A 72 11.32 -10.81 -17.96
N GLN A 73 12.18 -11.72 -17.50
CA GLN A 73 11.76 -12.99 -16.90
C GLN A 73 11.12 -12.78 -15.52
N GLU A 74 11.70 -11.91 -14.70
CA GLU A 74 11.18 -11.59 -13.37
C GLU A 74 9.86 -10.82 -13.45
N GLU A 75 9.72 -9.91 -14.43
CA GLU A 75 8.44 -9.21 -14.65
C GLU A 75 7.31 -10.20 -14.98
N ARG A 76 7.57 -11.18 -15.85
CA ARG A 76 6.61 -12.26 -16.13
C ARG A 76 6.28 -13.08 -14.90
N TYR A 77 7.26 -13.39 -14.06
CA TYR A 77 7.03 -14.12 -12.82
C TYR A 77 6.16 -13.33 -11.84
N VAL A 78 6.40 -12.01 -11.69
CA VAL A 78 5.53 -11.13 -10.90
C VAL A 78 4.12 -11.09 -11.45
N ASP A 79 3.96 -10.93 -12.76
CA ASP A 79 2.63 -10.86 -13.36
C ASP A 79 1.85 -12.17 -13.17
N MET A 80 2.52 -13.33 -13.27
CA MET A 80 1.93 -14.63 -12.96
C MET A 80 1.57 -14.77 -11.48
N ALA A 81 2.45 -14.34 -10.57
CA ALA A 81 2.21 -14.41 -9.12
C ALA A 81 1.07 -13.48 -8.67
N VAL A 82 0.96 -12.31 -9.30
CA VAL A 82 -0.02 -11.28 -8.96
C VAL A 82 -1.36 -11.56 -9.61
N GLN A 83 -1.42 -12.15 -10.81
CA GLN A 83 -2.67 -12.44 -11.52
C GLN A 83 -3.71 -13.17 -10.67
N ASN A 84 -3.28 -14.15 -9.88
CA ASN A 84 -4.18 -14.91 -9.01
C ASN A 84 -4.77 -14.10 -7.85
N ASN A 85 -4.16 -12.97 -7.52
CA ASN A 85 -4.53 -12.10 -6.39
C ASN A 85 -5.13 -10.76 -6.85
N LEU A 86 -5.20 -10.49 -8.16
CA LEU A 86 -5.78 -9.25 -8.68
C LEU A 86 -7.29 -9.25 -8.49
N LYS A 87 -7.79 -8.13 -7.97
CA LYS A 87 -9.22 -7.86 -7.85
C LYS A 87 -9.72 -7.15 -9.09
N SER A 88 -10.93 -7.49 -9.53
CA SER A 88 -11.54 -6.89 -10.71
C SER A 88 -12.34 -5.65 -10.33
N LYS A 89 -12.13 -4.56 -11.07
CA LYS A 89 -12.94 -3.34 -10.93
C LYS A 89 -14.41 -3.60 -11.24
N GLY A 90 -14.69 -4.46 -12.22
CA GLY A 90 -16.06 -4.83 -12.60
C GLY A 90 -16.78 -5.56 -11.48
N THR A 91 -16.11 -6.52 -10.83
CA THR A 91 -16.67 -7.22 -9.67
C THR A 91 -16.91 -6.26 -8.50
N ALA A 92 -15.95 -5.38 -8.21
CA ALA A 92 -16.09 -4.39 -7.15
C ALA A 92 -17.24 -3.40 -7.42
N PHE A 93 -17.44 -3.01 -8.69
CA PHE A 93 -18.56 -2.18 -9.12
C PHE A 93 -19.90 -2.89 -8.96
N ILE A 94 -20.02 -4.15 -9.39
CA ILE A 94 -21.26 -4.93 -9.24
C ILE A 94 -21.59 -5.14 -7.76
N LEU A 95 -20.60 -5.46 -6.93
CA LEU A 95 -20.78 -5.57 -5.48
C LEU A 95 -21.23 -4.25 -4.88
N SER A 96 -20.64 -3.14 -5.29
CA SER A 96 -21.01 -1.81 -4.80
C SER A 96 -22.41 -1.41 -5.29
N LEU A 97 -22.80 -1.76 -6.51
CA LEU A 97 -24.14 -1.43 -7.01
C LEU A 97 -25.25 -2.20 -6.26
N LEU A 98 -25.02 -3.48 -5.98
CA LEU A 98 -26.02 -4.33 -5.30
C LEU A 98 -26.01 -4.15 -3.77
N PHE A 99 -24.85 -3.86 -3.19
CA PHE A 99 -24.64 -3.88 -1.75
C PHE A 99 -23.85 -2.66 -1.22
N GLY A 100 -23.80 -1.56 -1.97
CA GLY A 100 -23.03 -0.37 -1.61
C GLY A 100 -23.59 0.31 -0.37
N ALA A 101 -24.92 0.36 -0.24
CA ALA A 101 -25.55 0.78 1.01
C ALA A 101 -25.19 -0.10 2.21
N LEU A 102 -24.73 -1.34 2.03
CA LEU A 102 -24.25 -2.20 3.12
C LEU A 102 -22.72 -2.15 3.29
N GLY A 103 -21.98 -1.50 2.39
CA GLY A 103 -20.53 -1.42 2.41
C GLY A 103 -19.81 -2.73 2.06
N ILE A 104 -20.49 -3.71 1.44
CA ILE A 104 -19.89 -5.04 1.16
C ILE A 104 -18.67 -4.94 0.22
N ALA A 105 -18.68 -3.98 -0.69
CA ALA A 105 -17.58 -3.75 -1.62
C ALA A 105 -16.24 -3.49 -0.91
N HIS A 106 -16.25 -2.87 0.27
CA HIS A 106 -15.05 -2.58 1.04
C HIS A 106 -14.43 -3.80 1.72
N PHE A 107 -15.26 -4.79 2.11
CA PHE A 107 -14.75 -6.08 2.54
C PHE A 107 -14.06 -6.81 1.37
N TYR A 108 -14.59 -6.65 0.16
CA TYR A 108 -13.93 -7.17 -1.03
C TYR A 108 -12.60 -6.47 -1.31
N THR A 109 -12.44 -5.15 -1.11
CA THR A 109 -11.15 -4.47 -1.32
C THR A 109 -10.16 -4.63 -0.15
N GLY A 110 -10.61 -5.22 0.97
CA GLY A 110 -9.79 -5.46 2.17
C GLY A 110 -9.82 -4.33 3.20
N ASN A 111 -10.65 -3.30 2.98
CA ASN A 111 -10.85 -2.20 3.91
C ASN A 111 -12.00 -2.51 4.89
N VAL A 112 -11.74 -3.45 5.80
CA VAL A 112 -12.76 -3.98 6.73
C VAL A 112 -13.35 -2.90 7.63
N ILE A 113 -12.52 -1.98 8.14
CA ILE A 113 -12.97 -0.92 9.05
C ILE A 113 -14.02 -0.04 8.36
N TYR A 114 -13.74 0.39 7.13
CA TYR A 114 -14.66 1.25 6.38
C TYR A 114 -15.96 0.53 6.04
N GLY A 115 -15.88 -0.75 5.65
CA GLY A 115 -17.06 -1.59 5.43
C GLY A 115 -17.94 -1.72 6.68
N VAL A 116 -17.34 -1.93 7.85
CA VAL A 116 -18.07 -2.01 9.14
C VAL A 116 -18.73 -0.69 9.50
N VAL A 117 -18.05 0.45 9.29
CA VAL A 117 -18.61 1.79 9.55
C VAL A 117 -19.84 2.04 8.69
N ILE A 118 -19.79 1.72 7.39
CA ILE A 118 -20.95 1.87 6.50
C ILE A 118 -22.08 0.94 6.93
N LEU A 119 -21.78 -0.32 7.23
CA LEU A 119 -22.79 -1.29 7.64
C LEU A 119 -23.56 -0.82 8.89
N ILE A 120 -22.85 -0.38 9.94
CA ILE A 120 -23.46 0.14 11.16
C ILE A 120 -24.26 1.42 10.86
N GLY A 121 -23.68 2.34 10.08
CA GLY A 121 -24.33 3.59 9.69
C GLY A 121 -25.65 3.34 8.95
N SER A 122 -25.69 2.36 8.07
CA SER A 122 -26.87 2.00 7.30
C SER A 122 -27.93 1.30 8.14
N ILE A 123 -27.55 0.43 9.09
CA ILE A 123 -28.49 -0.16 10.05
C ILE A 123 -29.14 0.93 10.90
N ILE A 124 -28.35 1.87 11.42
CA ILE A 124 -28.85 3.01 12.20
C ILE A 124 -29.75 3.89 11.32
N GLY A 125 -29.32 4.22 10.11
CA GLY A 125 -30.08 5.04 9.16
C GLY A 125 -31.46 4.45 8.87
N VAL A 126 -31.53 3.15 8.56
CA VAL A 126 -32.80 2.44 8.35
C VAL A 126 -33.65 2.41 9.63
N LEU A 127 -33.05 2.19 10.81
CA LEU A 127 -33.79 2.10 12.07
C LEU A 127 -34.45 3.43 12.47
N PHE A 128 -33.80 4.57 12.24
CA PHE A 128 -34.32 5.89 12.63
C PHE A 128 -35.16 6.56 11.55
N LEU A 129 -34.80 6.44 10.27
CA LEU A 129 -35.45 7.14 9.15
C LEU A 129 -36.40 6.25 8.36
N GLY A 130 -36.34 4.92 8.55
CA GLY A 130 -37.18 3.96 7.84
C GLY A 130 -37.07 4.11 6.33
N ALA A 131 -38.22 4.14 5.65
CA ALA A 131 -38.30 4.26 4.19
C ALA A 131 -37.74 5.59 3.64
N PHE A 132 -37.68 6.66 4.45
CA PHE A 132 -37.10 7.93 4.02
C PHE A 132 -35.58 7.85 3.80
N PHE A 133 -34.93 6.79 4.28
CA PHE A 133 -33.51 6.55 4.06
C PHE A 133 -33.19 6.04 2.64
N ILE A 134 -34.17 5.50 1.92
CA ILE A 134 -33.97 4.91 0.58
C ILE A 134 -33.30 5.87 -0.43
N PRO A 135 -33.76 7.13 -0.63
CA PRO A 135 -33.10 8.05 -1.55
C PRO A 135 -31.64 8.35 -1.13
N ILE A 136 -31.37 8.39 0.17
CA ILE A 136 -30.02 8.58 0.71
C ILE A 136 -29.15 7.37 0.37
N CYS A 137 -29.65 6.14 0.56
CA CYS A 137 -28.95 4.91 0.18
C CYS A 137 -28.55 4.90 -1.29
N ILE A 138 -29.43 5.34 -2.20
CA ILE A 138 -29.14 5.38 -3.64
C ILE A 138 -27.94 6.31 -3.92
N VAL A 139 -27.95 7.51 -3.35
CA VAL A 139 -26.84 8.46 -3.51
C VAL A 139 -25.55 7.90 -2.91
N LEU A 140 -25.61 7.33 -1.71
CA LEU A 140 -24.45 6.72 -1.06
C LEU A 140 -23.87 5.56 -1.90
N THR A 141 -24.73 4.72 -2.48
CA THR A 141 -24.34 3.61 -3.35
C THR A 141 -23.60 4.11 -4.60
N ILE A 142 -24.04 5.22 -5.20
CA ILE A 142 -23.35 5.80 -6.36
C ILE A 142 -21.96 6.30 -5.97
N VAL A 143 -21.83 6.99 -4.84
CA VAL A 143 -20.52 7.45 -4.33
C VAL A 143 -19.62 6.25 -4.04
N ASP A 144 -20.17 5.22 -3.41
CA ASP A 144 -19.47 3.97 -3.07
C ASP A 144 -18.86 3.29 -4.29
N CYS A 145 -19.60 3.26 -5.42
CA CYS A 145 -19.11 2.69 -6.66
C CYS A 145 -17.79 3.32 -7.12
N PHE A 146 -17.67 4.65 -7.04
CA PHE A 146 -16.44 5.35 -7.43
C PHE A 146 -15.30 5.11 -6.45
N VAL A 147 -15.58 5.11 -5.15
CA VAL A 147 -14.57 4.86 -4.10
C VAL A 147 -14.01 3.45 -4.24
N SER A 148 -14.88 2.45 -4.36
CA SER A 148 -14.51 1.04 -4.51
C SER A 148 -13.61 0.79 -5.73
N MET A 149 -13.90 1.43 -6.87
CA MET A 149 -13.03 1.35 -8.05
C MET A 149 -11.60 1.87 -7.79
N GLY A 150 -11.47 2.94 -7.01
CA GLY A 150 -10.17 3.51 -6.61
C GLY A 150 -9.43 2.63 -5.59
N GLU A 151 -10.16 1.92 -4.73
CA GLU A 151 -9.55 0.99 -3.80
C GLU A 151 -8.99 -0.25 -4.50
N VAL A 152 -9.67 -0.77 -5.53
CA VAL A 152 -9.15 -1.92 -6.31
C VAL A 152 -7.81 -1.62 -6.97
N THR A 153 -7.62 -0.43 -7.55
CA THR A 153 -6.33 -0.06 -8.14
C THR A 153 -5.24 -0.01 -7.09
N THR A 154 -5.55 0.54 -5.91
CA THR A 154 -4.64 0.62 -4.77
C THR A 154 -4.28 -0.77 -4.24
N TYR A 155 -5.27 -1.66 -4.13
CA TYR A 155 -5.07 -3.05 -3.70
C TYR A 155 -4.18 -3.81 -4.69
N ASN A 156 -4.52 -3.78 -5.98
CA ASN A 156 -3.75 -4.48 -7.02
C ASN A 156 -2.31 -3.97 -7.09
N ARG A 157 -2.12 -2.67 -6.89
CA ARG A 157 -0.79 -2.06 -6.79
C ARG A 157 -0.01 -2.59 -5.59
N LYS A 158 -0.63 -2.67 -4.41
CA LYS A 158 0.01 -3.22 -3.21
C LYS A 158 0.44 -4.67 -3.42
N GLN A 159 -0.41 -5.50 -4.02
CA GLN A 159 -0.07 -6.88 -4.35
C GLN A 159 1.13 -6.98 -5.28
N ARG A 160 1.19 -6.12 -6.31
CA ARG A 160 2.35 -6.06 -7.22
C ARG A 160 3.64 -5.67 -6.48
N LEU A 161 3.58 -4.71 -5.57
CA LEU A 161 4.74 -4.29 -4.77
C LEU A 161 5.25 -5.41 -3.86
N ILE A 162 4.35 -6.15 -3.21
CA ILE A 162 4.70 -7.28 -2.36
C ILE A 162 5.41 -8.37 -3.16
N ALA A 163 4.89 -8.72 -4.35
CA ALA A 163 5.52 -9.72 -5.22
C ALA A 163 6.93 -9.29 -5.68
N ILE A 164 7.12 -8.02 -6.03
CA ILE A 164 8.44 -7.50 -6.42
C ILE A 164 9.42 -7.55 -5.24
N GLN A 165 8.98 -7.16 -4.03
CA GLN A 165 9.79 -7.23 -2.82
C GLN A 165 10.23 -8.68 -2.52
N GLN A 166 9.34 -9.66 -2.71
CA GLN A 166 9.68 -11.07 -2.50
C GLN A 166 10.81 -11.54 -3.43
N ILE A 167 10.76 -11.16 -4.71
CA ILE A 167 11.82 -11.51 -5.67
C ILE A 167 13.15 -10.83 -5.32
N GLN A 168 13.11 -9.56 -4.94
CA GLN A 168 14.31 -8.83 -4.52
C GLN A 168 14.95 -9.48 -3.29
N LEU A 169 14.14 -9.89 -2.31
CA LEU A 169 14.62 -10.64 -1.14
C LEU A 169 15.23 -11.99 -1.52
N GLN A 170 14.60 -12.74 -2.43
CA GLN A 170 15.15 -14.00 -2.94
C GLN A 170 16.52 -13.80 -3.60
N ARG A 171 16.68 -12.75 -4.41
CA ARG A 171 17.97 -12.41 -5.04
C ARG A 171 19.05 -12.12 -3.99
N ILE A 172 18.74 -11.32 -2.98
CA ILE A 172 19.68 -10.99 -1.91
C ILE A 172 20.08 -12.25 -1.12
N MET A 173 19.14 -13.16 -0.87
CA MET A 173 19.44 -14.43 -0.18
C MET A 173 20.33 -15.34 -1.03
N ASN A 174 20.07 -15.43 -2.34
CA ASN A 174 20.87 -16.26 -3.24
C ASN A 174 22.31 -15.75 -3.36
N ASN A 175 22.50 -14.43 -3.48
CA ASN A 175 23.82 -13.81 -3.58
C ASN A 175 24.66 -13.90 -2.28
N LYS A 176 24.05 -14.22 -1.13
CA LYS A 176 24.78 -14.42 0.14
C LYS A 176 25.22 -15.86 0.38
N ALA A 177 24.67 -16.80 -0.38
CA ALA A 177 25.01 -18.22 -0.26
C ALA A 177 26.26 -18.60 -1.08
N GLU A 178 26.67 -17.73 -2.01
CA GLU A 178 27.91 -17.81 -2.79
C GLU A 178 29.07 -17.11 -2.06
#